data_AF-A0A8J7I626-F1
#
_entry.id   AF-A0A8J7I626-F1
#
_cell.length_a   1.000
_cell.length_b   1.000
_cell.length_c   1.000
_cell.angle_alpha   90.00
_cell.angle_beta   90.00
_cell.angle_gamma   90.00
#
_symmetry.space_group_name_H-M   'P 1'
#
loop_
_entity.id
_entity.type
_entity.pdbx_description
1 polymer ?
#
loop_
_entity_poly.entity_id
_entity_poly.type
_entity_poly.pdbx_seq_one_letter_code
_entity_poly.pdbx_strand_id
1 'polypeptide(L)'
;MPDDYYLLRLGGLTSLITSVNVSLWGNRISVECVYNPTEVRLPYILVFQNCHDIRWSVHNSDKVNEKEADIIGFSIGTESHKKAAVITTDIFEISIAYGRFTLQKNW
;
A
#
# COMPACT_ATOMS: atom_id res chain seq x y z
N MET A 1 18.57 -3.09 4.35
CA MET A 1 18.29 -2.55 3.00
C MET A 1 17.56 -1.24 3.22
N PRO A 2 17.80 -0.17 2.45
CA PRO A 2 17.07 1.07 2.68
C PRO A 2 15.61 0.78 2.35
N ASP A 3 14.74 0.86 3.35
CA ASP A 3 13.31 0.62 3.18
C ASP A 3 12.76 1.64 2.18
N ASP A 4 12.04 1.17 1.16
CA ASP A 4 11.35 2.02 0.17
C ASP A 4 10.31 2.96 0.84
N TYR A 5 10.14 2.88 2.17
CA TYR A 5 9.51 3.90 3.02
C TYR A 5 10.02 5.32 2.75
N TYR A 6 11.32 5.49 2.48
CA TYR A 6 11.88 6.79 2.08
C TYR A 6 11.28 7.32 0.76
N LEU A 7 10.90 6.44 -0.17
CA LEU A 7 10.28 6.82 -1.45
C LEU A 7 8.85 7.33 -1.28
N LEU A 8 8.15 6.87 -0.23
CA LEU A 8 6.84 7.41 0.13
C LEU A 8 6.93 8.81 0.76
N ARG A 9 8.14 9.27 1.14
CA ARG A 9 8.35 10.49 1.94
C ARG A 9 7.46 10.51 3.19
N LEU A 10 7.16 9.34 3.73
CA LEU A 10 6.52 9.17 5.03
C LEU A 10 7.68 9.03 6.03
N GLY A 11 7.61 9.73 7.17
CA GLY A 11 8.65 9.65 8.19
C GLY A 11 8.69 8.28 8.88
N GLY A 12 9.38 8.18 10.01
CA GLY A 12 9.51 6.91 10.76
C GLY A 12 8.30 6.51 11.60
N LEU A 13 7.11 7.07 11.36
CA LEU A 13 5.89 6.76 12.11
C LEU A 13 5.04 5.72 11.38
N THR A 14 4.13 5.07 12.12
CA THR A 14 3.27 4.02 11.56
C THR A 14 2.28 4.57 10.52
N SER A 15 1.92 3.71 9.58
CA SER A 15 0.87 3.93 8.59
C SER A 15 -0.10 2.77 8.61
N LEU A 16 -1.39 3.09 8.50
CA LEU A 16 -2.47 2.11 8.42
C LEU A 16 -3.09 2.11 7.02
N ILE A 17 -3.41 0.92 6.49
CA ILE A 17 -4.32 0.78 5.35
C ILE A 17 -5.74 0.72 5.88
N THR A 18 -6.62 1.58 5.38
CA THR A 18 -8.05 1.60 5.75
C THR A 18 -8.95 1.00 4.66
N SER A 19 -8.49 0.99 3.41
CA SER A 19 -9.24 0.43 2.29
C SER A 19 -8.35 0.13 1.09
N VAL A 20 -8.71 -0.90 0.33
CA VAL A 20 -8.13 -1.19 -0.98
C VAL A 20 -9.25 -1.25 -2.01
N ASN A 21 -9.25 -0.30 -2.93
CA ASN A 21 -10.24 -0.19 -3.99
C ASN A 21 -9.67 -0.68 -5.31
N VAL A 22 -10.31 -1.68 -5.90
CA VAL A 22 -9.98 -2.21 -7.23
C VAL A 22 -11.02 -1.71 -8.23
N SER A 23 -10.57 -1.04 -9.28
CA SER A 23 -11.42 -0.39 -10.29
C SER A 23 -10.92 -0.66 -11.71
N LEU A 24 -11.72 -0.28 -12.70
CA LEU A 24 -11.38 -0.45 -14.13
C LEU A 24 -10.95 -1.89 -14.44
N TRP A 25 -11.74 -2.87 -13.98
CA TRP A 25 -11.48 -4.31 -14.17
C TRP A 25 -10.12 -4.77 -13.63
N GLY A 26 -9.66 -4.16 -12.54
CA GLY A 26 -8.36 -4.48 -11.95
C GLY A 26 -7.21 -3.66 -12.53
N ASN A 27 -7.43 -2.81 -13.54
CA ASN A 27 -6.37 -2.00 -14.13
C ASN A 27 -5.91 -0.85 -13.23
N ARG A 28 -6.76 -0.43 -12.29
CA ARG A 28 -6.43 0.61 -11.31
C ARG A 28 -6.73 0.16 -9.89
N ILE A 29 -5.73 0.32 -9.03
CA ILE A 29 -5.84 0.03 -7.59
C ILE A 29 -5.54 1.31 -6.83
N SER A 30 -6.39 1.63 -5.86
CA SER A 30 -6.18 2.72 -4.90
C SER A 30 -6.14 2.15 -3.49
N VAL A 31 -5.03 2.36 -2.79
CA VAL A 31 -4.88 1.97 -1.38
C VAL A 31 -4.98 3.23 -0.53
N GLU A 32 -6.05 3.32 0.25
CA GLU A 32 -6.28 4.42 1.17
C GLU A 32 -5.54 4.13 2.47
N CYS A 33 -4.77 5.12 2.91
CA CYS A 33 -3.89 4.99 4.05
C CYS A 33 -4.00 6.20 4.99
N VAL A 34 -3.61 6.00 6.24
CA VAL A 34 -3.48 7.06 7.25
C VAL A 34 -2.09 7.01 7.87
N TYR A 35 -1.35 8.12 7.78
CA TYR A 35 -0.05 8.29 8.43
C TYR A 35 -0.23 8.92 9.83
N ASN A 36 0.65 8.56 10.78
CA ASN A 36 0.65 9.02 12.18
C ASN A 36 -0.72 8.90 12.89
N PRO A 37 -1.37 7.73 12.89
CA PRO A 37 -2.72 7.57 13.44
C PRO A 37 -2.81 7.85 14.95
N THR A 38 -1.68 7.85 15.67
CA THR A 38 -1.60 8.04 17.12
C THR A 38 -1.70 9.50 17.55
N GLU A 39 -1.17 10.45 16.77
CA GLU A 39 -1.19 11.88 17.12
C GLU A 39 -2.11 12.68 16.18
N VAL A 40 -1.91 12.54 14.87
CA VAL A 40 -2.66 13.27 13.84
C VAL A 40 -2.87 12.37 12.65
N ARG A 41 -4.13 11.98 12.40
CA ARG A 41 -4.49 11.14 11.25
C ARG A 41 -4.32 11.92 9.95
N LEU A 42 -3.26 11.64 9.22
CA LEU A 42 -2.90 12.29 7.97
C LEU A 42 -3.20 11.36 6.78
N PRO A 43 -4.36 11.50 6.11
CA PRO A 43 -4.75 10.59 5.04
C PRO A 43 -3.89 10.79 3.79
N TYR A 44 -3.62 9.69 3.09
CA TYR A 44 -2.96 9.66 1.79
C TYR A 44 -3.42 8.44 0.97
N ILE A 45 -3.22 8.48 -0.35
CA ILE A 45 -3.65 7.40 -1.24
C ILE A 45 -2.47 6.97 -2.12
N LEU A 46 -2.24 5.66 -2.18
CA LEU A 46 -1.34 5.03 -3.14
C LEU A 46 -2.15 4.61 -4.36
N VAL A 47 -1.84 5.15 -5.53
CA VAL A 47 -2.56 4.86 -6.77
C VAL A 47 -1.65 4.10 -7.73
N PHE A 48 -2.06 2.88 -8.09
CA PHE A 48 -1.44 2.05 -9.10
C PHE A 48 -2.33 2.04 -10.35
N GLN A 49 -1.73 2.26 -11.52
CA GLN A 49 -2.41 2.29 -12.81
C GLN A 49 -1.69 1.39 -13.82
N ASN A 50 -2.42 0.97 -14.86
CA ASN A 50 -1.95 -0.03 -15.81
C ASN A 50 -1.53 -1.31 -15.08
N CYS A 51 -2.38 -1.78 -14.16
CA CYS A 51 -2.13 -3.01 -13.42
C CYS A 51 -2.37 -4.23 -14.31
N HIS A 52 -1.50 -5.22 -14.20
CA HIS A 52 -1.49 -6.44 -15.02
C HIS A 52 -1.68 -7.71 -14.19
N ASP A 53 -1.23 -7.70 -12.94
CA ASP A 53 -1.33 -8.83 -12.02
C ASP A 53 -1.53 -8.31 -10.60
N ILE A 54 -2.43 -8.95 -9.86
CA ILE A 54 -2.74 -8.61 -8.47
C ILE A 54 -2.78 -9.92 -7.70
N ARG A 55 -1.96 -10.04 -6.67
CA ARG A 55 -1.91 -11.21 -5.79
C ARG A 55 -2.16 -10.79 -4.37
N TRP A 56 -2.98 -11.59 -3.69
CA TRP A 56 -3.34 -11.41 -2.30
C TRP A 56 -2.95 -12.66 -1.52
N SER A 57 -2.37 -12.45 -0.35
CA SER A 57 -2.12 -13.50 0.64
C SER A 57 -2.62 -13.00 1.99
N VAL A 58 -3.68 -13.61 2.52
CA VAL A 58 -4.13 -13.33 3.89
C VAL A 58 -3.38 -14.28 4.81
N HIS A 59 -2.55 -13.74 5.69
CA HIS A 59 -1.72 -14.55 6.60
C HIS A 59 -2.24 -14.52 8.05
N ASN A 60 -3.16 -13.60 8.38
CA ASN A 60 -3.82 -13.56 9.69
C ASN A 60 -5.34 -13.54 9.53
N SER A 61 -5.96 -14.73 9.50
CA SER A 61 -7.40 -14.88 9.33
C SER A 61 -8.22 -14.33 10.51
N ASP A 62 -7.64 -14.29 11.71
CA ASP A 62 -8.35 -13.84 12.91
C ASP A 62 -8.63 -12.34 12.88
N LYS A 63 -7.80 -11.59 12.14
CA LYS A 63 -7.90 -10.15 11.95
C LYS A 63 -8.67 -9.71 10.71
N VAL A 64 -9.22 -10.64 9.92
CA VAL A 64 -9.87 -10.30 8.62
C VAL A 64 -11.03 -9.31 8.73
N ASN A 65 -11.66 -9.21 9.92
CA ASN A 65 -12.75 -8.28 10.20
C ASN A 65 -12.28 -6.92 10.78
N GLU A 66 -10.98 -6.74 11.02
CA GLU A 66 -10.43 -5.44 11.40
C GLU A 66 -10.56 -4.45 10.24
N LYS A 67 -10.77 -3.18 10.57
CA LYS A 67 -11.00 -2.10 9.59
C LYS A 67 -9.70 -1.45 9.11
N GLU A 68 -8.61 -1.68 9.83
CA GLU A 68 -7.32 -1.04 9.61
C GLU A 68 -6.24 -2.11 9.69
N ALA A 69 -5.25 -2.03 8.81
CA ALA A 69 -4.12 -2.95 8.80
C ALA A 69 -2.81 -2.15 8.91
N ASP A 70 -1.93 -2.53 9.83
CA ASP A 70 -0.64 -1.88 10.04
C ASP A 70 0.30 -2.20 8.89
N ILE A 71 0.89 -1.17 8.25
CA ILE A 71 1.90 -1.37 7.21
C ILE A 71 3.22 -1.74 7.90
N ILE A 72 3.68 -2.99 7.69
CA ILE A 72 4.94 -3.51 8.22
C ILE A 72 6.05 -3.39 7.18
N GLY A 73 5.71 -3.56 5.89
CA GLY A 73 6.66 -3.51 4.79
C GLY A 73 6.03 -2.90 3.55
N PHE A 74 6.81 -2.10 2.83
CA PHE A 74 6.43 -1.56 1.54
C PHE A 74 7.63 -1.60 0.61
N SER A 75 7.45 -2.18 -0.57
CA SER A 75 8.37 -2.05 -1.68
C SER A 75 7.63 -1.64 -2.93
N ILE A 76 8.16 -0.65 -3.64
CA ILE A 76 7.57 -0.16 -4.90
C ILE A 76 8.02 -1.01 -6.11
N GLY A 77 8.90 -2.00 -5.89
CA GLY A 77 9.57 -2.74 -6.95
C GLY A 77 10.79 -1.99 -7.50
N THR A 78 11.80 -2.73 -7.97
CA THR A 78 13.08 -2.15 -8.43
C THR A 78 12.95 -1.30 -9.70
N GLU A 79 13.93 -0.40 -9.92
CA GLU A 79 14.00 0.55 -11.04
C GLU A 79 13.37 0.05 -12.35
N SER A 80 12.49 0.88 -12.92
CA SER A 80 11.64 0.58 -14.09
C SER A 80 10.44 -0.34 -13.84
N HIS A 81 9.96 -0.50 -12.60
CA HIS A 81 8.77 -1.32 -12.26
C HIS A 81 8.85 -2.78 -12.73
N LYS A 82 10.07 -3.32 -12.86
CA LYS A 82 10.28 -4.70 -13.34
C LYS A 82 9.84 -5.78 -12.33
N LYS A 83 9.63 -5.39 -11.07
CA LYS A 83 9.04 -6.22 -10.02
C LYS A 83 7.78 -5.56 -9.49
N ALA A 84 6.81 -6.37 -9.07
CA ALA A 84 5.57 -5.90 -8.47
C ALA A 84 5.86 -5.04 -7.22
N ALA A 85 5.02 -4.03 -6.97
CA ALA A 85 4.96 -3.43 -5.64
C ALA A 85 4.41 -4.46 -4.67
N VAL A 86 4.98 -4.50 -3.46
CA VAL A 86 4.55 -5.39 -2.38
C VAL A 86 4.24 -4.53 -1.18
N ILE A 87 3.04 -4.69 -0.63
CA ILE A 87 2.63 -4.07 0.63
C ILE A 87 2.30 -5.21 1.59
N THR A 88 3.06 -5.28 2.67
CA THR A 88 2.91 -6.29 3.72
C THR A 88 2.33 -5.61 4.95
N THR A 89 1.20 -6.11 5.43
CA THR A 89 0.57 -5.68 6.67
C THR A 89 0.60 -6.77 7.73
N ASP A 90 0.00 -6.53 8.90
CA ASP A 90 -0.22 -7.53 9.94
C ASP A 90 -1.43 -8.47 9.66
N ILE A 91 -2.18 -8.20 8.58
CA ILE A 91 -3.36 -8.97 8.17
C ILE A 91 -3.11 -9.72 6.84
N PHE A 92 -2.57 -9.02 5.85
CA PHE A 92 -2.41 -9.51 4.49
C PHE A 92 -1.17 -8.96 3.80
N GLU A 93 -0.80 -9.57 2.69
CA GLU A 93 0.15 -9.03 1.74
C GLU A 93 -0.54 -8.88 0.37
N ILE A 94 -0.32 -7.73 -0.26
CA ILE A 94 -0.75 -7.49 -1.64
C ILE A 94 0.48 -7.23 -2.51
N SER A 95 0.57 -7.98 -3.61
CA SER A 95 1.55 -7.76 -4.67
C SER A 95 0.85 -7.25 -5.92
N ILE A 96 1.31 -6.14 -6.48
CA ILE A 96 0.70 -5.46 -7.63
C ILE A 96 1.76 -5.30 -8.72
N ALA A 97 1.56 -5.90 -9.90
CA ALA A 97 2.34 -5.57 -11.09
C ALA A 97 1.64 -4.43 -11.84
N TYR A 98 2.33 -3.30 -12.02
CA TYR A 98 1.73 -2.07 -12.54
C TYR A 98 2.70 -1.29 -13.44
N GLY A 99 2.15 -0.44 -14.30
CA GLY A 99 2.93 0.42 -15.20
C GLY A 99 3.19 1.83 -14.67
N ARG A 100 2.28 2.38 -13.82
CA ARG A 100 2.44 3.71 -13.22
C ARG A 100 1.98 3.73 -11.76
N PHE A 101 2.77 4.42 -10.93
CA PHE A 101 2.45 4.68 -9.53
C PHE A 101 2.33 6.19 -9.27
N THR A 102 1.46 6.58 -8.35
CA THR A 102 1.33 7.95 -7.88
C THR A 102 0.92 7.96 -6.40
N LEU A 103 1.64 8.76 -5.61
CA LEU A 103 1.28 9.09 -4.24
C LEU A 103 0.42 10.36 -4.23
N GLN A 104 -0.76 10.31 -3.61
CA GLN A 104 -1.63 11.46 -3.40
C GLN A 104 -1.66 11.80 -1.90
N LYS A 105 -1.23 13.02 -1.56
CA LYS A 105 -1.29 13.58 -0.19
C LYS A 105 -1.54 15.08 -0.26
N ASN A 106 -2.29 15.61 0.71
CA ASN A 106 -2.75 17.01 0.73
C ASN A 106 -2.24 17.78 1.97
N TRP A 107 -1.15 17.33 2.58
CA TRP A 107 -0.55 17.88 3.79
C TRP A 107 0.98 17.91 3.68
#